data_AF-A0A2V8RT90-F1
#
_entry.id   AF-A0A2V8RT90-F1
#
_cell.length_a   1.000
_cell.length_b   1.000
_cell.length_c   1.000
_cell.angle_alpha   90.00
_cell.angle_beta   90.00
_cell.angle_gamma   90.00
#
_symmetry.space_group_name_H-M   'P 1'
#
loop_
_entity.id
_entity.type
_entity.pdbx_description
1 polymer ?
#
loop_
_entity_poly.entity_id
_entity_poly.type
_entity_poly.pdbx_seq_one_letter_code
_entity_poly.pdbx_strand_id
1 'polypeptide(L)'
;MFLDAVSREVETPIEFTNGNGNGHQKSIFSPWKTWEPSRISHHGSVCCELAREWLFNTDMSSLNGGSLFTGPRWLRHRFEWGPGTYPIHWCGVLKKRALDCGVHAALAHEVFVRRGLKSFRAQLVQEFSGAAGSQWRSNWEKNEAMTAWIDEDRIYHEGCAVLSANKKIKVWDPSAGWWIDARTTSGYGSVLALRLSTREQLAGIRWGSHELRSNEWITLS
;
A
#
# COMPACT_ATOMS: atom_id res chain seq x y z
N MET A 1 9.38 1.76 -30.67
CA MET A 1 10.42 0.71 -30.58
C MET A 1 11.16 0.95 -29.28
N PHE A 2 10.74 0.29 -28.20
CA PHE A 2 11.39 0.33 -26.89
C PHE A 2 11.76 -1.11 -26.54
N LEU A 3 13.05 -1.33 -26.26
CA LEU A 3 13.62 -2.63 -25.96
C LEU A 3 13.35 -2.97 -24.49
N ASP A 4 12.66 -4.08 -24.26
CA ASP A 4 12.51 -4.70 -22.94
C ASP A 4 13.82 -5.36 -22.53
N ALA A 5 14.35 -4.95 -21.37
CA ALA A 5 15.45 -5.64 -20.71
C ALA A 5 14.88 -6.79 -19.86
N VAL A 6 15.06 -8.02 -20.36
CA VAL A 6 14.80 -9.26 -19.62
C VAL A 6 15.94 -9.45 -18.61
N SER A 7 15.67 -9.23 -17.32
CA SER A 7 16.62 -9.58 -16.24
C SER A 7 16.47 -11.05 -15.86
N ARG A 8 17.57 -11.79 -15.97
CA ARG A 8 17.71 -13.20 -15.61
C ARG A 8 17.59 -13.40 -14.10
N GLU A 9 16.90 -14.47 -13.70
CA GLU A 9 16.87 -14.97 -12.32
C GLU A 9 18.25 -15.52 -11.94
N VAL A 10 18.77 -15.10 -10.79
CA VAL A 10 19.96 -15.68 -10.16
C VAL A 10 19.46 -16.37 -8.89
N GLU A 11 19.45 -17.70 -8.89
CA GLU A 11 19.24 -18.49 -7.68
C GLU A 11 20.49 -18.37 -6.80
N THR A 12 20.35 -17.78 -5.61
CA THR A 12 21.37 -17.85 -4.57
C THR A 12 20.97 -18.90 -3.52
N PRO A 13 21.89 -19.78 -3.08
CA PRO A 13 21.61 -20.77 -2.05
C PRO A 13 21.42 -20.12 -0.69
N ILE A 14 20.45 -20.60 0.08
CA ILE A 14 20.22 -20.20 1.48
C ILE A 14 21.13 -21.06 2.37
N GLU A 15 22.19 -20.45 2.92
CA GLU A 15 22.96 -21.05 4.01
C GLU A 15 22.21 -20.86 5.34
N PHE A 16 21.92 -21.97 6.02
CA PHE A 16 21.38 -21.96 7.38
C PHE A 16 22.54 -21.93 8.38
N THR A 17 22.81 -20.75 8.96
CA THR A 17 23.66 -20.66 10.15
C THR A 17 22.81 -20.73 11.42
N ASN A 18 22.90 -21.85 12.14
CA ASN A 18 22.43 -21.97 13.51
C ASN A 18 23.33 -21.12 14.43
N GLY A 19 22.81 -20.00 14.94
CA GLY A 19 23.52 -19.11 15.86
C GLY A 19 22.69 -18.78 17.10
N ASN A 20 23.13 -19.30 18.24
CA ASN A 20 22.74 -18.87 19.59
C ASN A 20 23.22 -17.43 19.86
N GLY A 21 22.38 -16.59 20.50
CA GLY A 21 22.85 -15.46 21.32
C GLY A 21 22.33 -14.06 20.96
N ASN A 22 21.90 -13.35 22.00
CA ASN A 22 21.43 -11.95 22.07
C ASN A 22 20.08 -11.65 21.42
N GLY A 23 19.05 -11.53 22.27
CA GLY A 23 17.70 -11.09 21.90
C GLY A 23 17.69 -9.63 21.42
N HIS A 24 18.20 -9.39 20.22
CA HIS A 24 17.81 -8.22 19.44
C HIS A 24 16.31 -8.35 19.19
N GLN A 25 15.54 -7.56 19.93
CA GLN A 25 14.13 -7.38 19.69
C GLN A 25 13.98 -7.00 18.21
N LYS A 26 13.48 -7.93 17.40
CA LYS A 26 13.28 -7.70 15.97
C LYS A 26 12.39 -6.46 15.81
N SER A 27 12.76 -5.57 14.90
CA SER A 27 11.95 -4.39 14.60
C SER A 27 10.53 -4.83 14.21
N ILE A 28 9.52 -4.06 14.59
CA ILE A 28 8.10 -4.35 14.33
C ILE A 28 7.75 -4.56 12.85
N PHE A 29 8.56 -4.02 11.93
CA PHE A 29 8.43 -4.17 10.48
C PHE A 29 9.42 -5.19 9.88
N SER A 30 10.11 -5.99 10.71
CA SER A 30 11.13 -6.94 10.25
C SER A 30 10.64 -7.91 9.16
N PRO A 31 9.41 -8.47 9.22
CA PRO A 31 8.93 -9.38 8.18
C PRO A 31 8.81 -8.72 6.79
N TRP A 32 8.61 -7.40 6.76
CA TRP A 32 8.31 -6.63 5.55
C TRP A 32 9.37 -5.58 5.23
N LYS A 33 10.55 -5.67 5.85
CA LYS A 33 11.62 -4.67 5.73
C LYS A 33 12.00 -4.41 4.27
N THR A 34 12.05 -5.46 3.46
CA THR A 34 12.43 -5.43 2.04
C THR A 34 11.25 -5.51 1.07
N TRP A 35 10.01 -5.51 1.59
CA TRP A 35 8.84 -5.59 0.72
C TRP A 35 8.66 -4.31 -0.09
N GLU A 36 8.34 -4.50 -1.37
CA GLU A 36 7.95 -3.42 -2.27
C GLU A 36 6.43 -3.28 -2.29
N PRO A 37 5.88 -2.07 -2.49
CA PRO A 37 4.44 -1.89 -2.62
C PRO A 37 3.86 -2.69 -3.78
N SER A 38 2.67 -3.24 -3.59
CA SER A 38 1.92 -3.93 -4.62
C SER A 38 1.71 -3.08 -5.87
N ARG A 39 1.71 -3.73 -7.04
CA ARG A 39 1.61 -3.07 -8.35
C ARG A 39 0.49 -3.66 -9.19
N ILE A 40 -0.17 -2.76 -9.94
CA ILE A 40 -1.08 -3.15 -11.03
C ILE A 40 -0.24 -3.20 -12.30
N SER A 41 -0.24 -4.36 -12.94
CA SER A 41 0.55 -4.63 -14.13
C SER A 41 -0.15 -4.17 -15.40
N HIS A 42 0.64 -3.88 -16.44
CA HIS A 42 0.17 -3.59 -17.78
C HIS A 42 0.64 -4.69 -18.72
N HIS A 43 -0.27 -5.39 -19.41
CA HIS A 43 0.08 -6.51 -20.31
C HIS A 43 0.35 -6.08 -21.77
N GLY A 44 0.61 -4.80 -22.01
CA GLY A 44 1.00 -4.28 -23.33
C GLY A 44 -0.12 -4.11 -24.35
N SER A 45 -1.40 -4.09 -23.93
CA SER A 45 -2.55 -3.96 -24.83
C SER A 45 -3.47 -2.80 -24.44
N VAL A 46 -4.20 -2.27 -25.43
CA VAL A 46 -5.07 -1.08 -25.30
C VAL A 46 -6.14 -1.19 -24.21
N CYS A 47 -6.59 -2.41 -23.87
CA CYS A 47 -7.61 -2.60 -22.85
C CYS A 47 -7.13 -2.21 -21.44
N CYS A 48 -5.82 -2.26 -21.16
CA CYS A 48 -5.26 -1.75 -19.92
C CYS A 48 -5.25 -0.21 -19.89
N GLU A 49 -4.95 0.44 -21.01
CA GLU A 49 -5.01 1.91 -21.14
C GLU A 49 -6.45 2.41 -20.96
N LEU A 50 -7.41 1.76 -21.62
CA LEU A 50 -8.83 2.08 -21.47
C LEU A 50 -9.32 1.91 -20.03
N ALA A 51 -8.85 0.88 -19.32
CA ALA A 51 -9.19 0.68 -17.92
C ALA A 51 -8.62 1.79 -17.03
N ARG A 52 -7.41 2.26 -17.30
CA ARG A 52 -6.78 3.36 -16.57
C ARG A 52 -7.47 4.70 -16.87
N GLU A 53 -7.85 4.97 -18.12
CA GLU A 53 -8.64 6.16 -18.45
C GLU A 53 -10.05 6.12 -17.85
N TRP A 54 -10.69 4.95 -17.80
CA TRP A 54 -11.96 4.79 -17.10
C TRP A 54 -11.85 5.15 -15.62
N LEU A 55 -10.78 4.72 -14.92
CA LEU A 55 -10.51 5.09 -13.52
C LEU A 55 -10.50 6.61 -13.37
N PHE A 56 -9.77 7.31 -14.25
CA PHE A 56 -9.62 8.77 -14.17
C PHE A 56 -10.91 9.52 -14.48
N ASN A 57 -11.63 9.12 -15.52
CA ASN A 57 -12.91 9.75 -15.86
C ASN A 57 -13.93 9.54 -14.73
N THR A 58 -14.00 8.33 -14.16
CA THR A 58 -14.86 8.03 -13.01
C THR A 58 -14.49 8.87 -11.80
N ASP A 59 -13.20 9.03 -11.54
CA ASP A 59 -12.71 9.85 -10.43
C ASP A 59 -13.08 11.33 -10.60
N MET A 60 -12.84 11.90 -11.78
CA MET A 60 -13.17 13.30 -12.05
C MET A 60 -14.68 13.56 -11.96
N SER A 61 -15.50 12.64 -12.46
CA SER A 61 -16.97 12.71 -12.28
C SER A 61 -17.38 12.60 -10.82
N SER A 62 -16.77 11.70 -10.06
CA SER A 62 -17.06 11.51 -8.63
C SER A 62 -16.59 12.67 -7.76
N LEU A 63 -15.50 13.33 -8.16
CA LEU A 63 -14.97 14.50 -7.48
C LEU A 63 -15.92 15.70 -7.60
N ASN A 64 -16.61 15.83 -8.73
CA ASN A 64 -17.67 16.82 -8.98
C ASN A 64 -17.30 18.26 -8.57
N GLY A 65 -16.11 18.72 -9.00
CA GLY A 65 -15.58 20.06 -8.67
C GLY A 65 -15.08 20.24 -7.23
N GLY A 66 -15.07 19.18 -6.42
CA GLY A 66 -14.52 19.19 -5.07
C GLY A 66 -13.00 19.38 -5.03
N SER A 67 -12.46 19.57 -3.82
CA SER A 67 -11.02 19.73 -3.62
C SER A 67 -10.24 18.53 -4.15
N LEU A 68 -9.14 18.79 -4.88
CA LEU A 68 -8.24 17.74 -5.38
C LEU A 68 -7.69 16.85 -4.26
N PHE A 69 -7.58 17.38 -3.03
CA PHE A 69 -7.18 16.66 -1.81
C PHE A 69 -8.29 15.80 -1.20
N THR A 70 -9.49 15.77 -1.76
CA THR A 70 -10.57 14.89 -1.29
C THR A 70 -10.20 13.43 -1.54
N GLY A 71 -10.26 12.58 -0.52
CA GLY A 71 -9.96 11.16 -0.72
C GLY A 71 -10.94 10.50 -1.69
N PRO A 72 -10.50 9.63 -2.62
CA PRO A 72 -11.36 8.97 -3.60
C PRO A 72 -12.23 7.88 -2.95
N ARG A 73 -13.21 8.28 -2.14
CA ARG A 73 -14.12 7.38 -1.39
C ARG A 73 -14.91 6.45 -2.31
N TRP A 74 -15.15 6.87 -3.54
CA TRP A 74 -15.83 6.05 -4.55
C TRP A 74 -15.09 4.73 -4.80
N LEU A 75 -13.76 4.66 -4.64
CA LEU A 75 -13.01 3.42 -4.77
C LEU A 75 -13.53 2.36 -3.79
N ARG A 76 -13.76 2.74 -2.53
CA ARG A 76 -14.26 1.82 -1.49
C ARG A 76 -15.72 1.43 -1.70
N HIS A 77 -16.50 2.30 -2.33
CA HIS A 77 -17.87 1.98 -2.75
C HIS A 77 -17.91 1.05 -3.96
N ARG A 78 -16.93 1.17 -4.86
CA ARG A 78 -16.84 0.37 -6.09
C ARG A 78 -16.21 -1.01 -5.86
N PHE A 79 -15.23 -1.09 -4.97
CA PHE A 79 -14.48 -2.30 -4.70
C PHE A 79 -14.58 -2.64 -3.21
N GLU A 80 -15.02 -3.85 -2.92
CA GLU A 80 -14.96 -4.40 -1.58
C GLU A 80 -13.51 -4.63 -1.17
N TRP A 81 -13.21 -4.51 0.12
CA TRP A 81 -11.93 -4.99 0.63
C TRP A 81 -11.97 -6.51 0.75
N GLY A 82 -10.98 -7.20 0.19
CA GLY A 82 -10.92 -8.65 0.22
C GLY A 82 -9.65 -9.19 -0.44
N PRO A 83 -9.54 -10.53 -0.58
CA PRO A 83 -8.35 -11.16 -1.11
C PRO A 83 -8.07 -10.76 -2.56
N GLY A 84 -6.81 -10.45 -2.82
CA GLY A 84 -6.27 -10.17 -4.15
C GLY A 84 -5.28 -11.25 -4.58
N THR A 85 -5.36 -11.66 -5.84
CA THR A 85 -4.38 -12.55 -6.46
C THR A 85 -3.52 -11.76 -7.45
N TYR A 86 -2.21 -12.02 -7.42
CA TYR A 86 -1.22 -11.35 -8.26
C TYR A 86 -0.60 -12.34 -9.26
N PRO A 87 -0.18 -11.87 -10.44
CA PRO A 87 -0.24 -10.48 -10.91
C PRO A 87 -1.68 -10.06 -11.28
N ILE A 88 -2.04 -8.82 -10.94
CA ILE A 88 -3.29 -8.20 -11.38
C ILE A 88 -3.00 -7.17 -12.47
N HIS A 89 -3.74 -7.24 -13.58
CA HIS A 89 -3.59 -6.32 -14.70
C HIS A 89 -4.69 -5.26 -14.69
N TRP A 90 -4.39 -4.06 -15.20
CA TRP A 90 -5.33 -2.93 -15.26
C TRP A 90 -6.71 -3.29 -15.79
N CYS A 91 -6.78 -3.98 -16.93
CA CYS A 91 -8.05 -4.43 -17.52
C CYS A 91 -8.82 -5.44 -16.66
N GLY A 92 -8.11 -6.17 -15.79
CA GLY A 92 -8.68 -7.13 -14.85
C GLY A 92 -9.19 -6.48 -13.57
N VAL A 93 -8.54 -5.40 -13.09
CA VAL A 93 -8.94 -4.67 -11.87
C VAL A 93 -10.41 -4.27 -11.93
N LEU A 94 -10.84 -3.69 -13.05
CA LEU A 94 -12.22 -3.20 -13.20
C LEU A 94 -13.27 -4.30 -13.21
N LYS A 95 -12.88 -5.55 -13.47
CA LYS A 95 -13.79 -6.70 -13.46
C LYS A 95 -13.94 -7.32 -12.07
N LYS A 96 -13.11 -6.93 -11.11
CA LYS A 96 -13.14 -7.46 -9.74
C LYS A 96 -14.23 -6.78 -8.93
N ARG A 97 -14.83 -7.57 -8.03
CA ARG A 97 -15.73 -7.09 -6.96
C ARG A 97 -14.95 -6.67 -5.73
N ALA A 98 -13.91 -7.44 -5.37
CA ALA A 98 -13.07 -7.19 -4.22
C ALA A 98 -11.60 -6.99 -4.64
N LEU A 99 -10.90 -6.12 -3.91
CA LEU A 99 -9.49 -5.81 -4.07
C LEU A 99 -8.82 -5.76 -2.69
N ASP A 100 -7.54 -6.12 -2.61
CA ASP A 100 -6.76 -5.96 -1.38
C ASP A 100 -6.31 -4.51 -1.17
N CYS A 101 -5.67 -4.22 -0.03
CA CYS A 101 -5.17 -2.88 0.29
C CYS A 101 -4.09 -2.39 -0.68
N GLY A 102 -3.26 -3.29 -1.22
CA GLY A 102 -2.21 -2.96 -2.18
C GLY A 102 -2.77 -2.44 -3.50
N VAL A 103 -3.79 -3.09 -4.06
CA VAL A 103 -4.46 -2.60 -5.28
C VAL A 103 -5.22 -1.30 -4.99
N HIS A 104 -5.93 -1.21 -3.87
CA HIS A 104 -6.60 0.02 -3.46
C HIS A 104 -5.61 1.20 -3.36
N ALA A 105 -4.45 0.99 -2.73
CA ALA A 105 -3.37 1.97 -2.61
C ALA A 105 -2.80 2.40 -3.96
N ALA A 106 -2.58 1.45 -4.86
CA ALA A 106 -2.12 1.72 -6.22
C ALA A 106 -3.13 2.60 -7.00
N LEU A 107 -4.43 2.27 -6.94
CA LEU A 107 -5.47 3.06 -7.59
C LEU A 107 -5.57 4.48 -7.01
N ALA A 108 -5.55 4.61 -5.69
CA ALA A 108 -5.61 5.92 -5.04
C ALA A 108 -4.40 6.79 -5.37
N HIS A 109 -3.20 6.20 -5.45
CA HIS A 109 -1.99 6.88 -5.87
C HIS A 109 -2.11 7.42 -7.31
N GLU A 110 -2.55 6.57 -8.25
CA GLU A 110 -2.78 6.97 -9.64
C GLU A 110 -3.80 8.12 -9.76
N VAL A 111 -4.89 8.04 -8.98
CA VAL A 111 -5.88 9.12 -8.90
C VAL A 111 -5.26 10.42 -8.42
N PHE A 112 -4.55 10.43 -7.30
CA PHE A 112 -3.97 11.67 -6.77
C PHE A 112 -2.90 12.26 -7.69
N VAL A 113 -2.05 11.42 -8.29
CA VAL A 113 -1.07 11.86 -9.30
C VAL A 113 -1.78 12.47 -10.51
N ARG A 114 -2.84 11.85 -11.01
CA ARG A 114 -3.61 12.37 -12.16
C ARG A 114 -4.28 13.71 -11.86
N ARG A 115 -4.69 13.93 -10.61
CA ARG A 115 -5.19 15.23 -10.12
C ARG A 115 -4.09 16.29 -9.98
N GLY A 116 -2.83 15.98 -10.28
CA GLY A 116 -1.70 16.90 -10.17
C GLY A 116 -1.15 17.03 -8.75
N LEU A 117 -1.50 16.12 -7.84
CA LEU A 117 -0.97 16.12 -6.48
C LEU A 117 0.29 15.26 -6.39
N LYS A 118 1.26 15.73 -5.59
CA LYS A 118 2.42 14.93 -5.25
C LYS A 118 2.01 13.85 -4.23
N SER A 119 2.08 12.60 -4.67
CA SER A 119 1.60 11.45 -3.93
C SER A 119 2.67 10.36 -3.87
N PHE A 120 2.63 9.52 -2.83
CA PHE A 120 3.55 8.41 -2.63
C PHE A 120 2.81 7.17 -2.14
N ARG A 121 3.38 5.99 -2.37
CA ARG A 121 2.88 4.76 -1.77
C ARG A 121 3.31 4.70 -0.31
N ALA A 122 2.36 4.54 0.59
CA ALA A 122 2.61 4.39 2.02
C ALA A 122 2.51 2.91 2.38
N GLN A 123 3.54 2.38 3.03
CA GLN A 123 3.54 1.05 3.62
C GLN A 123 3.45 1.22 5.14
N LEU A 124 2.56 0.46 5.76
CA LEU A 124 2.20 0.59 7.16
C LEU A 124 2.34 -0.76 7.84
N VAL A 125 2.71 -0.74 9.11
CA VAL A 125 2.48 -1.87 10.02
C VAL A 125 1.40 -1.45 10.99
N GLN A 126 0.34 -2.25 11.09
CA GLN A 126 -0.79 -1.98 11.97
C GLN A 126 -0.95 -3.07 13.02
N GLU A 127 -1.42 -2.66 14.21
CA GLU A 127 -1.74 -3.57 15.31
C GLU A 127 -3.19 -4.06 15.19
N PHE A 128 -3.38 -5.37 15.31
CA PHE A 128 -4.68 -6.02 15.34
C PHE A 128 -4.65 -7.19 16.33
N SER A 129 -5.81 -7.77 16.65
CA SER A 129 -5.81 -8.97 17.49
C SER A 129 -5.33 -10.18 16.69
N GLY A 130 -4.65 -11.13 17.33
CA GLY A 130 -4.29 -12.41 16.70
C GLY A 130 -5.50 -13.20 16.18
N ALA A 131 -6.69 -12.97 16.77
CA ALA A 131 -7.95 -13.52 16.28
C ALA A 131 -8.34 -12.91 14.92
N ALA A 132 -8.21 -11.59 14.75
CA ALA A 132 -8.45 -10.92 13.47
C ALA A 132 -7.44 -11.39 12.41
N GLY A 133 -6.16 -11.48 12.76
CA GLY A 133 -5.12 -12.02 11.88
C GLY A 133 -5.42 -13.45 11.42
N SER A 134 -5.83 -14.32 12.33
CA SER A 134 -6.21 -15.72 12.02
C SER A 134 -7.44 -15.81 11.11
N GLN A 135 -8.46 -14.98 11.36
CA GLN A 135 -9.66 -14.91 10.53
C GLN A 135 -9.33 -14.47 9.10
N TRP A 136 -8.52 -13.41 8.94
CA TRP A 136 -8.10 -12.94 7.62
C TRP A 136 -7.24 -13.95 6.90
N ARG A 137 -6.29 -14.60 7.59
CA ARG A 137 -5.46 -15.67 7.03
C ARG A 137 -6.33 -16.77 6.43
N SER A 138 -7.29 -17.29 7.20
CA SER A 138 -8.21 -18.32 6.72
C SER A 138 -9.04 -17.86 5.52
N ASN A 139 -9.51 -16.61 5.50
CA ASN A 139 -10.29 -16.09 4.38
C ASN A 139 -9.45 -15.91 3.10
N TRP A 140 -8.19 -15.48 3.24
CA TRP A 140 -7.28 -15.30 2.11
C TRP A 140 -6.82 -16.63 1.52
N GLU A 141 -6.49 -17.61 2.37
CA GLU A 141 -6.06 -18.96 1.94
C GLU A 141 -7.16 -19.68 1.14
N LYS A 142 -8.43 -19.51 1.52
CA LYS A 142 -9.57 -20.04 0.74
C LYS A 142 -9.67 -19.51 -0.69
N ASN A 143 -9.02 -18.37 -0.97
CA ASN A 143 -8.99 -17.74 -2.29
C ASN A 143 -7.60 -17.81 -2.92
N GLU A 144 -6.72 -18.69 -2.43
CA GLU A 144 -5.34 -18.86 -2.90
C GLU A 144 -4.53 -17.55 -2.90
N ALA A 145 -4.89 -16.63 -2.00
CA ALA A 145 -4.21 -15.34 -1.86
C ALA A 145 -3.08 -15.43 -0.84
N MET A 146 -2.01 -14.66 -1.08
CA MET A 146 -0.85 -14.60 -0.17
C MET A 146 -1.27 -14.07 1.21
N THR A 147 -0.75 -14.68 2.28
CA THR A 147 -0.99 -14.30 3.69
C THR A 147 0.26 -13.85 4.44
N ALA A 148 1.42 -13.77 3.76
CA ALA A 148 2.67 -13.31 4.35
C ALA A 148 2.64 -11.84 4.84
N TRP A 149 1.56 -11.10 4.53
CA TRP A 149 1.29 -9.76 5.06
C TRP A 149 0.72 -9.80 6.50
N ILE A 150 0.47 -10.99 7.05
CA ILE A 150 -0.08 -11.22 8.40
C ILE A 150 0.99 -11.88 9.27
N ASP A 151 1.44 -11.18 10.31
CA ASP A 151 2.36 -11.67 11.34
C ASP A 151 1.69 -11.56 12.72
N GLU A 152 1.04 -12.63 13.16
CA GLU A 152 0.29 -12.69 14.43
C GLU A 152 -0.69 -11.51 14.65
N ASP A 153 -0.30 -10.55 15.50
CA ASP A 153 -1.02 -9.34 15.89
C ASP A 153 -0.63 -8.10 15.05
N ARG A 154 0.22 -8.29 14.05
CA ARG A 154 0.75 -7.24 13.18
C ARG A 154 0.42 -7.52 11.73
N ILE A 155 0.06 -6.45 11.05
CA ILE A 155 -0.43 -6.51 9.69
C ILE A 155 0.32 -5.51 8.83
N TYR A 156 0.90 -5.99 7.73
CA TYR A 156 1.32 -5.12 6.65
C TYR A 156 0.11 -4.58 5.92
N HIS A 157 0.05 -3.26 5.79
CA HIS A 157 -1.03 -2.57 5.11
C HIS A 157 -0.49 -1.51 4.16
N GLU A 158 -1.22 -1.27 3.07
CA GLU A 158 -0.85 -0.27 2.08
C GLU A 158 -1.86 0.86 2.00
N GLY A 159 -1.34 2.08 1.95
CA GLY A 159 -2.10 3.31 1.77
C GLY A 159 -1.43 4.23 0.76
N CYS A 160 -1.95 5.45 0.71
CA CYS A 160 -1.47 6.49 -0.20
C CYS A 160 -1.21 7.79 0.55
N ALA A 161 0.05 8.25 0.54
CA ALA A 161 0.40 9.54 1.10
C ALA A 161 0.20 10.64 0.06
N VAL A 162 -0.31 11.79 0.49
CA VAL A 162 -0.42 13.01 -0.32
C VAL A 162 0.34 14.12 0.38
N LEU A 163 1.28 14.73 -0.33
CA LEU A 163 2.03 15.88 0.14
C LEU A 163 1.20 17.15 0.03
N SER A 164 1.05 17.85 1.14
CA SER A 164 0.49 19.19 1.21
C SER A 164 1.59 20.25 1.31
N ALA A 165 1.19 21.52 1.32
CA ALA A 165 2.12 22.62 1.56
C ALA A 165 2.87 22.44 2.90
N ASN A 166 4.07 23.03 2.99
CA ASN A 166 4.93 22.97 4.18
C ASN A 166 5.46 21.57 4.55
N LYS A 167 5.71 20.73 3.54
CA LYS A 167 6.31 19.38 3.71
C LYS A 167 5.51 18.45 4.63
N LYS A 168 4.21 18.66 4.78
CA LYS A 168 3.34 17.77 5.56
C LYS A 168 2.66 16.78 4.65
N ILE A 169 2.49 15.54 5.09
CA ILE A 169 1.67 14.55 4.38
C ILE A 169 0.39 14.25 5.13
N LYS A 170 -0.61 13.80 4.37
CA LYS A 170 -1.75 13.05 4.88
C LYS A 170 -1.71 11.65 4.29
N VAL A 171 -2.06 10.64 5.07
CA VAL A 171 -2.10 9.24 4.60
C VAL A 171 -3.56 8.83 4.43
N TRP A 172 -3.93 8.46 3.21
CA TRP A 172 -5.22 7.94 2.83
C TRP A 172 -5.19 6.41 2.91
N ASP A 173 -6.18 5.83 3.58
CA ASP A 173 -6.49 4.41 3.49
C ASP A 173 -7.65 4.21 2.50
N PRO A 174 -7.36 3.76 1.27
CA PRO A 174 -8.39 3.55 0.27
C PRO A 174 -9.24 2.29 0.51
N SER A 175 -8.77 1.33 1.31
CA SER A 175 -9.53 0.13 1.67
C SER A 175 -10.56 0.39 2.78
N ALA A 176 -10.34 1.43 3.58
CA ALA A 176 -11.30 1.91 4.57
C ALA A 176 -12.06 3.17 4.12
N GLY A 177 -11.52 3.92 3.16
CA GLY A 177 -12.13 5.17 2.67
C GLY A 177 -11.95 6.36 3.64
N TRP A 178 -10.84 6.42 4.38
CA TRP A 178 -10.57 7.50 5.34
C TRP A 178 -9.12 8.00 5.34
N TRP A 179 -8.89 9.14 6.00
CA TRP A 179 -7.55 9.63 6.30
C TRP A 179 -7.10 9.06 7.64
N ILE A 180 -5.91 8.45 7.70
CA ILE A 180 -5.33 7.90 8.92
C ILE A 180 -4.82 9.04 9.81
N ASP A 181 -5.16 8.99 11.10
CA ASP A 181 -4.66 9.91 12.11
C ASP A 181 -3.26 9.49 12.57
N ALA A 182 -2.29 10.41 12.49
CA ALA A 182 -0.90 10.17 12.89
C ALA A 182 -0.74 9.97 14.40
N ARG A 183 -1.74 10.33 15.21
CA ARG A 183 -1.69 10.25 16.68
C ARG A 183 -2.09 8.89 17.22
N THR A 184 -2.67 8.02 16.38
CA THR A 184 -3.14 6.70 16.80
C THR A 184 -2.02 5.67 16.62
N THR A 185 -1.16 5.56 17.63
CA THR A 185 0.05 4.71 17.63
C THR A 185 -0.05 3.49 18.53
N SER A 186 -1.20 3.28 19.19
CA SER A 186 -1.45 2.10 20.04
C SER A 186 -2.90 1.62 19.95
N GLY A 187 -3.09 0.32 20.10
CA GLY A 187 -4.40 -0.32 20.12
C GLY A 187 -4.87 -0.80 18.75
N TYR A 188 -6.05 -1.41 18.71
CA TYR A 188 -6.61 -2.02 17.51
C TYR A 188 -6.72 -1.04 16.33
N GLY A 189 -6.09 -1.37 15.21
CA GLY A 189 -6.03 -0.57 13.99
C GLY A 189 -5.00 0.56 14.01
N SER A 190 -4.24 0.72 15.09
CA SER A 190 -3.20 1.74 15.19
C SER A 190 -2.05 1.47 14.22
N VAL A 191 -1.36 2.53 13.82
CA VAL A 191 -0.16 2.40 12.98
C VAL A 191 1.06 2.36 13.89
N LEU A 192 1.80 1.25 13.81
CA LEU A 192 3.02 1.03 14.57
C LEU A 192 4.28 1.47 13.79
N ALA A 193 4.25 1.34 12.47
CA ALA A 193 5.34 1.78 11.60
C ALA A 193 4.83 2.34 10.28
N LEU A 194 5.62 3.24 9.68
CA LEU A 194 5.34 3.78 8.35
C LEU A 194 6.62 3.89 7.52
N ARG A 195 6.51 3.59 6.23
CA ARG A 195 7.50 3.89 5.19
C ARG A 195 6.82 4.54 3.99
N LEU A 196 7.46 5.54 3.40
CA LEU A 196 7.07 6.06 2.08
C LEU A 196 7.94 5.43 1.01
N SER A 197 7.34 4.69 0.08
CA SER A 197 8.04 4.15 -1.09
C SER A 197 7.99 5.14 -2.25
N THR A 198 9.16 5.59 -2.69
CA THR A 198 9.31 6.57 -3.77
C THR A 198 10.71 6.54 -4.37
N ARG A 199 10.84 6.91 -5.63
CA ARG A 199 12.15 7.11 -6.28
C ARG A 199 12.79 8.45 -5.94
N GLU A 200 11.99 9.39 -5.44
CA GLU A 200 12.46 10.72 -5.07
C GLU A 200 13.14 10.71 -3.71
N GLN A 201 14.19 11.50 -3.53
CA GLN A 201 14.80 11.73 -2.22
C GLN A 201 14.00 12.81 -1.47
N LEU A 202 13.31 12.41 -0.41
CA LEU A 202 12.51 13.26 0.44
C LEU A 202 13.22 13.43 1.79
N ALA A 203 13.33 14.69 2.24
CA ALA A 203 13.88 15.03 3.54
C ALA A 203 13.04 16.11 4.23
N GLY A 204 12.83 15.94 5.55
CA GLY A 204 12.01 16.84 6.37
C GLY A 204 10.51 16.76 6.06
N ILE A 205 10.04 15.62 5.52
CA ILE A 205 8.60 15.37 5.36
C ILE A 205 8.02 15.02 6.71
N ARG A 206 6.81 15.50 7.03
CA ARG A 206 6.18 15.25 8.32
C ARG A 206 4.82 14.61 8.21
N TRP A 207 4.56 13.64 9.06
CA TRP A 207 3.22 13.10 9.33
C TRP A 207 2.91 13.26 10.81
N GLY A 208 2.04 14.22 11.14
CA GLY A 208 1.86 14.65 12.53
C GLY A 208 3.17 15.20 13.12
N SER A 209 3.59 14.64 14.25
CA SER A 209 4.87 14.94 14.91
C SER A 209 6.05 14.22 14.27
N HIS A 210 5.83 13.15 13.51
CA HIS A 210 6.88 12.26 13.00
C HIS A 210 7.54 12.81 11.74
N GLU A 211 8.87 12.75 11.66
CA GLU A 211 9.64 13.07 10.47
C GLU A 211 9.89 11.80 9.65
N LEU A 212 9.77 11.93 8.32
CA LEU A 212 9.86 10.86 7.35
C LEU A 212 10.96 11.14 6.34
N ARG A 213 11.62 10.05 5.93
CA ARG A 213 12.56 10.00 4.81
C ARG A 213 12.09 8.98 3.79
N SER A 214 12.54 9.16 2.55
CA SER A 214 12.21 8.22 1.47
C SER A 214 12.75 6.83 1.77
N ASN A 215 11.89 5.82 1.57
CA ASN A 215 12.24 4.40 1.64
C ASN A 215 12.77 3.92 3.00
N GLU A 216 12.63 4.71 4.06
CA GLU A 216 13.00 4.33 5.41
C GLU A 216 11.73 4.00 6.22
N TRP A 217 11.78 2.88 6.95
CA TRP A 217 10.77 2.57 7.96
C TRP A 217 11.05 3.38 9.22
N ILE A 218 10.02 4.03 9.75
CA ILE A 218 10.03 4.61 11.09
C ILE A 218 9.08 3.84 11.99
N THR A 219 9.47 3.66 13.25
CA THR A 219 8.57 3.21 14.32
C THR A 219 7.84 4.42 14.90
N LEU A 220 6.55 4.25 15.17
CA LEU A 220 5.71 5.26 15.80
C LEU A 220 5.54 4.89 17.28
N SER A 221 5.84 5.83 18.16
CA SER A 221 5.76 5.72 19.61
C SER A 221 5.03 6.93 20.16
#